data_AF-A0A968GMU8-F1
#
_entry.id   AF-A0A968GMU8-F1
#
_cell.length_a   1.000
_cell.length_b   1.000
_cell.length_c   1.000
_cell.angle_alpha   90.00
_cell.angle_beta   90.00
_cell.angle_gamma   90.00
#
_symmetry.space_group_name_H-M   'P 1'
#
loop_
_entity.id
_entity.type
_entity.pdbx_description
1 polymer ?
#
loop_
_entity_poly.entity_id
_entity_poly.type
_entity_poly.pdbx_seq_one_letter_code
_entity_poly.pdbx_strand_id
1 'polypeptide(L)'
;MGLISILKQAADKHTVLSSGHVVPDPARCVQCGICTYNCPIGIDVRAHAWRGEPVVHSQCLTCGECVARCPRGVLRFEKTDLFVKGKS
;
A
#
# COMPACT_ATOMS: atom_id res chain seq x y z
N MET A 1 -33.81 -5.21 -21.65
CA MET A 1 -33.08 -5.16 -20.36
C MET A 1 -31.84 -6.07 -20.38
N GLY A 2 -30.74 -5.71 -21.04
CA GLY A 2 -29.58 -6.63 -21.09
C GLY A 2 -28.25 -6.06 -21.57
N LEU A 3 -28.23 -5.04 -22.43
CA LEU A 3 -26.97 -4.50 -22.98
C LEU A 3 -26.28 -3.47 -22.07
N ILE A 4 -27.06 -2.68 -21.31
CA ILE A 4 -26.53 -1.64 -20.43
C ILE A 4 -25.79 -2.26 -19.22
N SER A 5 -26.21 -3.43 -18.77
CA SER A 5 -25.63 -4.13 -17.61
C SER A 5 -24.24 -4.71 -17.87
N ILE A 6 -23.88 -4.97 -19.13
CA ILE A 6 -22.57 -5.54 -19.52
C ILE A 6 -21.49 -4.46 -19.53
N LEU A 7 -21.82 -3.23 -19.94
CA LEU A 7 -20.88 -2.11 -20.02
C LEU A 7 -20.44 -1.58 -18.64
N LYS A 8 -21.29 -1.67 -17.61
CA LYS A 8 -20.93 -1.23 -16.24
C LYS A 8 -19.86 -2.12 -15.59
N GLN A 9 -19.91 -3.43 -15.84
CA GLN A 9 -19.02 -4.40 -15.17
C GLN A 9 -17.54 -4.31 -15.61
N ALA A 10 -17.25 -3.71 -16.76
CA ALA A 10 -15.88 -3.52 -17.24
C ALA A 10 -15.18 -2.29 -16.62
N ALA A 11 -15.93 -1.27 -16.20
CA ALA A 11 -15.39 -0.10 -15.50
C ALA A 11 -15.03 -0.41 -14.03
N ASP A 12 -15.75 -1.35 -13.42
CA ASP A 12 -15.57 -1.68 -12.01
C ASP A 12 -14.35 -2.59 -11.78
N LYS A 13 -14.04 -3.52 -12.69
CA LYS A 13 -12.95 -4.50 -12.51
C LYS A 13 -11.55 -3.92 -12.64
N HIS A 14 -11.36 -2.85 -13.42
CA HIS A 14 -10.06 -2.18 -13.55
C HIS A 14 -9.76 -1.20 -12.40
N THR A 15 -10.72 -1.02 -11.48
CA THR A 15 -10.67 0.02 -10.42
C THR A 15 -10.26 -0.54 -9.05
N VAL A 16 -10.07 -1.86 -8.87
CA VAL A 16 -9.98 -2.50 -7.54
C VAL A 16 -8.67 -3.23 -7.23
N LEU A 17 -7.53 -2.84 -7.83
CA LEU A 17 -6.23 -3.42 -7.44
C LEU A 17 -5.35 -2.51 -6.57
N SER A 18 -5.58 -1.20 -6.52
CA SER A 18 -4.74 -0.24 -5.76
C SER A 18 -5.28 0.12 -4.37
N SER A 19 -6.22 -0.66 -3.84
CA SER A 19 -6.88 -0.39 -2.55
C SER A 19 -6.09 -0.89 -1.35
N GLY A 20 -4.75 -0.90 -1.39
CA GLY A 20 -3.90 -1.43 -0.32
C GLY A 20 -2.81 -0.46 0.09
N HIS A 21 -2.58 -0.26 1.39
CA HIS A 21 -1.39 0.44 1.89
C HIS A 21 -0.70 -0.39 2.97
N VAL A 22 0.55 -0.06 3.25
CA VAL A 22 1.34 -0.76 4.28
C VAL A 22 1.18 -0.04 5.60
N VAL A 23 0.76 -0.76 6.65
CA VAL A 23 0.61 -0.23 8.01
C VAL A 23 1.69 -0.82 8.91
N PRO A 24 2.41 0.02 9.68
CA PRO A 24 3.40 -0.46 10.63
C PRO A 24 2.84 -0.77 12.02
N ASP A 25 3.61 -1.54 12.77
CA ASP A 25 3.56 -1.62 14.22
C ASP A 25 4.83 -0.94 14.78
N PRO A 26 4.76 0.36 15.14
CA PRO A 26 5.94 1.13 15.52
C PRO A 26 6.60 0.63 16.80
N ALA A 27 5.85 0.01 17.72
CA ALA A 27 6.36 -0.45 19.01
C ALA A 27 7.43 -1.55 18.88
N ARG A 28 7.45 -2.27 17.76
CA ARG A 28 8.42 -3.34 17.48
C ARG A 28 9.45 -2.96 16.42
N CYS A 29 9.38 -1.75 15.87
CA CYS A 29 10.30 -1.25 14.84
C CYS A 29 11.63 -0.85 15.46
N VAL A 30 12.73 -1.41 14.95
CA VAL A 30 14.11 -1.09 15.40
C VAL A 30 14.87 -0.21 14.41
N GLN A 31 14.16 0.42 13.48
CA GLN A 31 14.71 1.33 12.47
C GLN A 31 15.86 0.76 11.61
N CYS A 32 15.93 -0.56 11.38
CA CYS A 32 17.02 -1.20 10.63
C CYS A 32 17.17 -0.77 9.16
N GLY A 33 16.15 -0.12 8.57
CA GLY A 33 16.22 0.43 7.20
C GLY A 33 16.06 -0.57 6.04
N ILE A 34 16.01 -1.88 6.29
CA ILE A 34 15.88 -2.91 5.25
C ILE A 34 14.64 -2.70 4.35
N CYS A 35 13.52 -2.25 4.92
CA CYS A 35 12.31 -1.96 4.17
C CYS A 35 12.49 -0.80 3.16
N THR A 36 13.19 0.27 3.54
CA THR A 36 13.52 1.40 2.65
C THR A 36 14.49 0.95 1.57
N TYR A 37 15.55 0.22 1.94
CA TYR A 37 16.57 -0.26 1.00
C TYR A 37 15.96 -1.11 -0.14
N ASN A 38 14.99 -1.96 0.18
CA ASN A 38 14.36 -2.82 -0.82
C ASN A 38 13.13 -2.18 -1.49
N CYS A 39 12.82 -0.91 -1.22
CA CYS A 39 11.73 -0.25 -1.93
C CYS A 39 12.17 0.08 -3.37
N PRO A 40 11.57 -0.53 -4.42
CA PRO A 40 12.04 -0.36 -5.79
C PRO A 40 11.85 1.07 -6.34
N ILE A 41 11.03 1.87 -5.66
CA ILE A 41 10.77 3.27 -6.00
C ILE A 41 11.27 4.26 -4.93
N GLY A 42 12.06 3.78 -3.97
CA GLY A 42 12.76 4.64 -3.01
C GLY A 42 11.92 5.31 -1.93
N ILE A 43 10.73 4.78 -1.59
CA ILE A 43 9.96 5.28 -0.43
C ILE A 43 10.73 5.01 0.86
N ASP A 44 10.85 6.02 1.74
CA ASP A 44 11.44 5.84 3.08
C ASP A 44 10.48 5.14 4.06
N VAL A 45 10.20 3.86 3.79
CA VAL A 45 9.29 3.01 4.58
C VAL A 45 9.73 2.93 6.05
N ARG A 46 11.04 2.98 6.33
CA ARG A 46 11.59 2.99 7.69
C ARG A 46 11.08 4.19 8.48
N ALA A 47 11.03 5.37 7.88
CA ALA A 47 10.55 6.58 8.55
C ALA A 47 9.03 6.49 8.84
N HIS A 48 8.23 5.98 7.88
CA HIS A 48 6.83 5.67 8.12
C HIS A 48 6.66 4.67 9.28
N ALA A 49 7.44 3.59 9.27
CA ALA A 49 7.39 2.55 10.29
C ALA A 49 7.74 3.07 11.69
N TRP A 50 8.71 3.98 11.78
CA TRP A 50 9.10 4.62 13.04
C TRP A 50 8.02 5.57 13.56
N ARG A 51 7.40 6.36 12.68
CA ARG A 51 6.34 7.30 13.06
C ARG A 51 4.99 6.63 13.33
N GLY A 52 4.87 5.33 13.04
CA GLY A 52 3.58 4.63 13.13
C GLY A 52 2.60 5.05 12.04
N GLU A 53 3.11 5.61 10.94
CA GLU A 53 2.30 6.13 9.85
C GLU A 53 2.17 5.08 8.76
N PRO A 54 0.97 4.92 8.18
CA PRO A 54 0.82 4.10 6.99
C PRO A 54 1.64 4.67 5.82
N VAL A 55 2.11 3.77 4.94
CA VAL A 55 2.81 4.13 3.70
C VAL A 55 1.77 4.54 2.65
N VAL A 56 1.27 5.77 2.77
CA VAL A 56 0.37 6.39 1.79
C VAL A 56 1.20 7.22 0.83
N HIS A 57 1.55 6.62 -0.31
CA HIS A 57 2.33 7.28 -1.35
C HIS A 57 1.70 6.98 -2.71
N SER A 58 1.46 8.02 -3.53
CA SER A 58 0.78 7.89 -4.83
C SER A 58 1.49 6.94 -5.79
N GLN A 59 2.82 6.80 -5.65
CA GLN A 59 3.63 5.91 -6.47
C GLN A 59 3.80 4.50 -5.88
N CYS A 60 3.27 4.23 -4.67
CA CYS A 60 3.40 2.90 -4.05
C CYS A 60 2.77 1.83 -4.95
N LEU A 61 3.61 0.94 -5.49
CA LEU A 61 3.18 -0.12 -6.41
C LEU A 61 2.47 -1.28 -5.70
N THR A 62 2.33 -1.22 -4.37
CA THR A 62 1.82 -2.33 -3.55
C THR A 62 2.59 -3.64 -3.76
N CYS A 63 3.88 -3.57 -4.11
CA CYS A 63 4.69 -4.74 -4.49
C CYS A 63 5.02 -5.69 -3.33
N GLY A 64 4.93 -5.22 -2.08
CA GLY A 64 5.08 -6.07 -0.88
C GLY A 64 6.50 -6.34 -0.42
N GLU A 65 7.52 -5.84 -1.12
CA GLU A 65 8.92 -6.10 -0.76
C GLU A 65 9.28 -5.61 0.65
N CYS A 66 8.77 -4.43 1.05
CA CYS A 66 9.02 -3.90 2.38
C CYS A 66 8.41 -4.77 3.49
N VAL A 67 7.25 -5.37 3.24
CA VAL A 67 6.58 -6.31 4.15
C VAL A 67 7.38 -7.61 4.24
N ALA A 68 7.73 -8.19 3.09
CA ALA A 68 8.45 -9.46 3.00
C ALA A 68 9.86 -9.41 3.63
N ARG A 69 10.56 -8.27 3.49
CA ARG A 69 11.93 -8.11 3.98
C ARG A 69 12.05 -7.59 5.40
N CYS A 70 10.95 -7.22 6.05
CA CYS A 70 11.01 -6.71 7.41
C CYS A 70 11.40 -7.84 8.38
N PRO A 71 12.62 -7.84 8.97
CA PRO A 71 13.06 -8.95 9.84
C PRO A 71 12.27 -9.04 11.15
N ARG A 72 11.63 -7.94 11.55
CA ARG A 72 10.77 -7.86 12.74
C ARG A 72 9.31 -8.17 12.44
N GLY A 73 8.92 -8.30 11.16
CA GLY A 73 7.54 -8.55 10.76
C GLY A 73 6.56 -7.46 11.21
N VAL A 74 6.99 -6.19 11.25
CA VAL A 74 6.15 -5.09 11.76
C VAL A 74 5.30 -4.40 10.69
N LEU A 75 5.47 -4.76 9.43
CA LEU A 75 4.75 -4.18 8.31
C LEU A 75 3.71 -5.18 7.81
N ARG A 76 2.50 -4.71 7.49
CA ARG A 76 1.41 -5.51 6.89
C ARG A 76 0.62 -4.70 5.89
N PHE A 77 -0.11 -5.36 5.00
CA PHE A 77 -1.07 -4.70 4.12
C PHE A 77 -2.44 -4.55 4.80
N GLU A 78 -3.05 -3.38 4.61
CA GLU A 78 -4.46 -3.13 4.95
C GLU A 78 -5.21 -2.55 3.75
N LYS A 79 -6.52 -2.82 3.69
CA LYS A 79 -7.40 -2.29 2.65
C LYS A 79 -7.65 -0.80 2.88
N THR A 80 -7.72 -0.04 1.79
CA THR A 80 -7.94 1.40 1.81
C THR A 80 -8.67 1.88 0.57
N ASP A 81 -9.55 2.86 0.74
CA ASP A 81 -10.25 3.56 -0.33
C ASP A 81 -9.58 4.90 -0.69
N LEU A 82 -8.44 5.23 -0.07
CA LEU A 82 -7.70 6.48 -0.26
C LEU A 82 -7.36 6.76 -1.73
N PHE A 83 -7.16 5.72 -2.54
CA PHE A 83 -6.83 5.83 -3.97
C PHE A 83 -8.02 5.57 -4.90
N VAL A 84 -9.21 5.24 -4.35
CA VAL A 84 -10.42 4.92 -5.13
C VAL A 84 -11.21 6.17 -5.50
N LYS A 85 -11.00 7.29 -4.79
CA LYS A 85 -11.58 8.58 -5.14
C LYS A 85 -10.49 9.49 -5.69
N GLY A 86 -10.48 9.69 -7.01
CA GLY A 86 -10.08 10.97 -7.57
C GLY A 86 -10.97 12.04 -6.93
N LYS A 87 -10.49 12.68 -5.86
CA LYS A 87 -11.18 13.75 -5.15
C LYS A 87 -10.42 15.05 -5.34
N SER A 88 -10.57 15.66 -6.51
CA SER A 88 -11.06 17.03 -6.71
C SER A 88 -11.02 17.39 -8.19
#